data_AF-A0A328RZQ4-F1
#
_entry.id   AF-A0A328RZQ4-F1
#
_cell.length_a   1.000
_cell.length_b   1.000
_cell.length_c   1.000
_cell.angle_alpha   90.00
_cell.angle_beta   90.00
_cell.angle_gamma   90.00
#
_symmetry.space_group_name_H-M   'P 1'
#
loop_
_entity.id
_entity.type
_entity.pdbx_description
1 polymer ?
#
loop_
_entity_poly.entity_id
_entity_poly.type
_entity_poly.pdbx_seq_one_letter_code
_entity_poly.pdbx_strand_id
1 'polypeptide(L)'
;MSKKKKNKKKNKKKKNKKKNKKNNTYNTSELLEIIQQLTDERDELNQVLRSFARTSQSNTKQRDSYHDNRDAITKKNLEKFSQLNEEQKHNLGHDKVTHYNNHNQESSFLGRLRDRFSNTYEDNTGRTMALTDGIFGMVMTLLAFSIKLPDVPLRTVADFTIFLQQLLPSIGMVLISFIIASSFWLFHHEFIKVNKVNAPFLWLNLGFLATISFIPFSTSVIANYGAFALGDVVFGINIAASIIMFLLMFEYAANKGFIPDVNKGHKFYIFNTFYIMMLFTVLISVLEFLVSPNFIYLFFLVPVIFTLRDIRYEDNTD
;
A
#
# COMPACT_ATOMS: atom_id res chain seq x y z
N MET A 1 88.94 -11.14 20.63
CA MET A 1 88.80 -12.06 21.79
C MET A 1 88.39 -11.26 23.01
N SER A 2 87.52 -11.68 23.92
CA SER A 2 86.70 -12.87 24.04
C SER A 2 85.78 -12.69 25.25
N LYS A 3 84.49 -12.94 25.02
CA LYS A 3 83.45 -13.38 25.98
C LYS A 3 84.01 -14.17 27.18
N LYS A 4 83.90 -13.62 28.41
CA LYS A 4 83.95 -14.45 29.65
C LYS A 4 83.41 -13.79 30.92
N LYS A 5 82.17 -13.27 30.94
CA LYS A 5 81.50 -12.86 32.21
C LYS A 5 79.99 -13.17 32.30
N LYS A 6 79.51 -14.22 31.63
CA LYS A 6 78.12 -14.71 31.82
C LYS A 6 78.14 -16.22 32.10
N ASN A 7 78.23 -16.65 33.36
CA ASN A 7 77.76 -18.00 33.73
C ASN A 7 77.58 -18.37 35.22
N LYS A 8 77.51 -17.44 36.21
CA LYS A 8 77.49 -17.87 37.62
C LYS A 8 76.34 -17.45 38.53
N LYS A 9 75.32 -16.72 38.07
CA LYS A 9 74.17 -16.35 38.92
C LYS A 9 72.83 -17.00 38.53
N LYS A 10 72.89 -18.19 37.92
CA LYS A 10 71.71 -18.99 37.54
C LYS A 10 71.10 -19.84 38.67
N ASN A 11 71.73 -20.03 39.84
CA ASN A 11 71.37 -21.19 40.68
C ASN A 11 70.89 -20.97 42.13
N LYS A 12 70.64 -19.75 42.62
CA LYS A 12 70.28 -19.58 44.06
C LYS A 12 68.87 -19.09 44.42
N LYS A 13 68.02 -18.68 43.48
CA LYS A 13 66.61 -18.31 43.80
C LYS A 13 65.58 -19.32 43.29
N LYS A 14 65.93 -20.60 43.35
CA LYS A 14 65.06 -21.74 43.05
C LYS A 14 64.36 -22.36 44.27
N LYS A 15 64.51 -21.81 45.50
CA LYS A 15 64.13 -22.54 46.72
C LYS A 15 62.94 -22.05 47.56
N ASN A 16 62.38 -20.85 47.36
CA ASN A 16 61.17 -20.43 48.12
C ASN A 16 59.89 -20.31 47.28
N LYS A 17 59.90 -20.81 46.04
CA LYS A 17 58.68 -21.13 45.28
C LYS A 17 58.21 -22.54 45.64
N LYS A 18 57.76 -22.79 46.88
CA LYS A 18 57.02 -24.01 47.26
C LYS A 18 56.48 -23.87 48.68
N LYS A 19 55.29 -23.28 48.80
CA LYS A 19 54.18 -23.69 49.69
C LYS A 19 53.10 -22.61 49.65
N ASN A 20 51.86 -23.03 49.48
CA ASN A 20 50.61 -22.26 49.38
C ASN A 20 50.20 -21.73 48.00
N LYS A 21 50.12 -22.65 47.01
CA LYS A 21 49.16 -22.56 45.90
C LYS A 21 48.52 -23.95 45.68
N LYS A 22 47.47 -24.22 46.47
CA LYS A 22 46.41 -25.23 46.34
C LYS A 22 45.13 -24.40 46.54
N ASN A 23 44.04 -24.41 45.78
CA ASN A 23 43.43 -25.35 44.84
C ASN A 23 42.56 -24.55 43.82
N ASN A 24 41.93 -25.27 42.88
CA ASN A 24 41.04 -24.82 41.80
C ASN A 24 41.72 -24.29 40.52
N THR A 25 42.50 -25.16 39.88
CA THR A 25 42.56 -25.16 38.41
C THR A 25 41.36 -25.95 37.90
N TYR A 26 40.29 -25.27 37.52
CA TYR A 26 39.27 -25.85 36.65
C TYR A 26 39.96 -26.36 35.38
N ASN A 27 39.57 -27.55 34.92
CA ASN A 27 40.13 -28.12 33.70
C ASN A 27 39.79 -27.16 32.54
N THR A 28 40.76 -26.87 31.67
CA THR A 28 40.60 -25.84 30.62
C THR A 28 39.38 -26.11 29.74
N SER A 29 39.02 -27.39 29.56
CA SER A 29 37.82 -27.83 28.86
C SER A 29 36.51 -27.47 29.57
N GLU A 30 36.38 -27.68 30.89
CA GLU A 30 35.19 -27.26 31.65
C GLU A 30 35.03 -25.74 31.69
N LEU A 31 36.14 -24.99 31.80
CA LEU A 31 36.07 -23.53 31.73
C LEU A 31 35.65 -23.04 30.34
N LEU A 32 36.10 -23.69 29.28
CA LEU A 32 35.69 -23.33 27.92
C LEU A 32 34.23 -23.68 27.67
N GLU A 33 33.73 -24.78 28.24
CA GLU A 33 32.33 -25.18 28.12
C GLU A 33 31.40 -24.23 28.89
N ILE A 34 31.77 -23.85 30.12
CA ILE A 34 31.04 -22.85 30.90
C ILE A 34 31.09 -21.47 30.22
N ILE A 35 32.24 -21.07 29.66
CA ILE A 35 32.35 -19.79 28.93
C ILE A 35 31.50 -19.83 27.66
N GLN A 36 31.48 -20.95 26.94
CA GLN A 36 30.66 -21.09 25.74
C GLN A 36 29.18 -21.00 26.10
N GLN A 37 28.74 -21.73 27.12
CA GLN A 37 27.35 -21.72 27.58
C GLN A 37 26.91 -20.34 28.07
N LEU A 38 27.76 -19.62 28.82
CA LEU A 38 27.49 -18.24 29.24
C LEU A 38 27.52 -17.23 28.07
N THR A 39 28.27 -17.53 27.01
CA THR A 39 28.30 -16.69 25.80
C THR A 39 27.02 -16.88 24.99
N ASP A 40 26.56 -18.13 24.86
CA ASP A 40 25.35 -18.47 24.12
C ASP A 40 24.10 -17.92 24.85
N GLU A 41 24.03 -18.06 26.18
CA GLU A 41 22.93 -17.53 27.00
C GLU A 41 22.90 -15.99 26.99
N ARG A 42 24.08 -15.35 26.97
CA ARG A 42 24.21 -13.90 26.78
C ARG A 42 23.73 -13.47 25.39
N ASP A 43 24.00 -14.25 24.36
CA ASP A 43 23.65 -13.91 22.99
C ASP A 43 22.16 -14.08 22.72
N GLU A 44 21.51 -15.09 23.30
CA GLU A 44 20.03 -15.20 23.33
C GLU A 44 19.40 -14.03 24.09
N LEU A 45 19.91 -13.69 25.27
CA LEU A 45 19.39 -12.58 26.08
C LEU A 45 19.59 -11.23 25.38
N ASN A 46 20.67 -11.07 24.61
CA ASN A 46 20.89 -9.93 23.71
C ASN A 46 19.94 -9.93 22.51
N GLN A 47 19.57 -11.09 21.97
CA GLN A 47 18.62 -11.20 20.87
C GLN A 47 17.20 -10.82 21.32
N VAL A 48 16.81 -11.27 22.51
CA VAL A 48 15.53 -10.94 23.16
C VAL A 48 15.49 -9.47 23.58
N LEU A 49 16.56 -8.92 24.18
CA LEU A 49 16.65 -7.48 24.45
C LEU A 49 16.61 -6.63 23.18
N ARG A 50 17.18 -7.12 22.06
CA ARG A 50 17.10 -6.45 20.77
C ARG A 50 15.71 -6.55 20.15
N SER A 51 14.95 -7.63 20.37
CA SER A 51 13.56 -7.72 19.91
C SER A 51 12.64 -6.80 20.72
N PHE A 52 12.82 -6.72 22.05
CA PHE A 52 12.12 -5.74 22.90
C PHE A 52 12.51 -4.29 22.58
N ALA A 53 13.78 -4.01 22.29
CA ALA A 53 14.23 -2.68 21.87
C ALA A 53 13.72 -2.29 20.46
N ARG A 54 13.52 -3.26 19.55
CA ARG A 54 12.93 -3.01 18.22
C ARG A 54 11.42 -2.76 18.27
N THR A 55 10.71 -3.39 19.20
CA THR A 55 9.24 -3.27 19.31
C THR A 55 8.77 -2.12 20.21
N SER A 56 9.58 -1.67 21.17
CA SER A 56 9.16 -0.63 22.15
C SER A 56 9.92 0.70 22.07
N GLN A 57 11.01 0.83 21.30
CA GLN A 57 11.93 1.97 21.40
C GLN A 57 12.01 2.87 20.14
N SER A 58 11.24 2.59 19.08
CA SER A 58 11.29 3.40 17.85
C SER A 58 10.39 4.64 17.84
N ASN A 59 9.48 4.82 18.80
CA ASN A 59 8.56 5.98 18.81
C ASN A 59 8.61 6.89 20.05
N THR A 60 9.23 6.49 21.16
CA THR A 60 9.29 7.30 22.39
C THR A 60 10.67 7.91 22.63
N LYS A 61 11.76 7.14 22.64
CA LYS A 61 13.11 7.72 22.86
C LYS A 61 13.59 8.65 21.74
N GLN A 62 13.11 8.47 20.51
CA GLN A 62 13.43 9.38 19.40
C GLN A 62 12.61 10.68 19.50
N ARG A 63 11.43 10.65 20.11
CA ARG A 63 10.64 11.84 20.47
C ARG A 63 11.27 12.58 21.64
N ASP A 64 11.63 11.87 22.70
CA ASP A 64 12.22 12.47 23.91
C ASP A 64 13.62 13.03 23.64
N SER A 65 14.45 12.30 22.87
CA SER A 65 15.76 12.81 22.42
C SER A 65 15.64 14.01 21.47
N TYR A 66 14.53 14.13 20.72
CA TYR A 66 14.28 15.30 19.88
C TYR A 66 13.84 16.51 20.71
N HIS A 67 13.01 16.29 21.73
CA HIS A 67 12.57 17.33 22.66
C HIS A 67 13.72 17.82 23.56
N ASP A 68 14.52 16.92 24.15
CA ASP A 68 15.67 17.28 24.98
C ASP A 68 16.75 18.03 24.19
N ASN A 69 17.03 17.60 22.96
CA ASN A 69 18.03 18.27 22.12
C ASN A 69 17.52 19.64 21.65
N ARG A 70 16.21 19.77 21.36
CA ARG A 70 15.59 21.06 21.05
C ARG A 70 15.66 22.02 22.23
N ASP A 71 15.38 21.56 23.44
CA ASP A 71 15.35 22.40 24.64
C ASP A 71 16.77 22.83 25.05
N ALA A 72 17.75 21.93 24.91
CA ALA A 72 19.16 22.26 25.11
C ALA A 72 19.69 23.29 24.10
N ILE A 73 19.32 23.14 22.82
CA ILE A 73 19.68 24.11 21.76
C ILE A 73 18.99 25.47 22.02
N THR A 74 17.72 25.46 22.43
CA THR A 74 16.96 26.67 22.72
C THR A 74 17.56 27.42 23.91
N LYS A 75 17.91 26.70 24.99
CA LYS A 75 18.56 27.27 26.17
C LYS A 75 19.94 27.85 25.86
N LYS A 76 20.77 27.13 25.12
CA LYS A 76 22.11 27.60 24.68
C LYS A 76 22.00 28.86 23.81
N ASN A 77 20.99 28.93 22.95
CA ASN A 77 20.76 30.08 22.09
C ASN A 77 20.23 31.30 22.87
N LEU A 78 19.38 31.07 23.89
CA LEU A 78 18.88 32.11 24.80
C LEU A 78 20.01 32.68 25.68
N GLU A 79 20.88 31.82 26.22
CA GLU A 79 22.06 32.25 26.96
C GLU A 79 23.00 33.09 26.08
N LYS A 80 23.26 32.62 24.84
CA LYS A 80 24.05 33.37 23.86
C LYS A 80 23.40 34.70 23.47
N PHE A 81 22.06 34.78 23.42
CA PHE A 81 21.33 36.01 23.13
C PHE A 81 21.34 37.00 24.30
N SER A 82 21.29 36.49 25.54
CA SER A 82 21.36 37.30 26.76
C SER A 82 22.71 37.97 26.97
N GLN A 83 23.78 37.41 26.38
CA GLN A 83 25.15 37.91 26.44
C GLN A 83 25.49 38.96 25.37
N LEU A 84 24.59 39.27 24.44
CA LEU A 84 24.79 40.27 23.39
C LEU A 84 24.43 41.68 23.89
N ASN A 85 25.10 42.71 23.35
CA ASN A 85 24.73 44.11 23.61
C ASN A 85 23.53 44.54 22.73
N GLU A 86 22.87 45.66 23.07
CA GLU A 86 21.63 46.10 22.40
C GLU A 86 21.82 46.39 20.90
N GLU A 87 23.00 46.87 20.50
CA GLU A 87 23.36 47.10 19.09
C GLU A 87 23.53 45.78 18.31
N GLN A 88 24.13 44.76 18.92
CA GLN A 88 24.25 43.41 18.34
C GLN A 88 22.91 42.68 18.30
N LYS A 89 22.04 42.86 19.30
CA LYS A 89 20.68 42.30 19.28
C LYS A 89 19.83 42.91 18.16
N HIS A 90 19.96 44.22 17.93
CA HIS A 90 19.29 44.93 16.84
C HIS A 90 19.78 44.45 15.46
N ASN A 91 21.09 44.28 15.28
CA ASN A 91 21.67 43.75 14.03
C ASN A 91 21.36 42.26 13.82
N LEU A 92 21.34 41.44 14.87
CA LEU A 92 20.86 40.04 14.78
C LEU A 92 19.38 39.96 14.46
N GLY A 93 18.57 40.92 14.92
CA GLY A 93 17.15 41.04 14.56
C GLY A 93 17.00 41.29 13.07
N HIS A 94 17.77 42.22 12.50
CA HIS A 94 17.71 42.53 11.07
C HIS A 94 18.27 41.39 10.19
N ASP A 95 19.40 40.78 10.55
CA ASP A 95 20.02 39.69 9.78
C ASP A 95 19.28 38.36 9.93
N LYS A 96 18.74 38.03 11.11
CA LYS A 96 17.91 36.82 11.25
C LYS A 96 16.52 37.03 10.69
N VAL A 97 15.90 38.19 10.79
CA VAL A 97 14.59 38.41 10.15
C VAL A 97 14.72 38.39 8.62
N THR A 98 15.83 38.84 8.04
CA THR A 98 16.08 38.69 6.59
C THR A 98 16.45 37.25 6.20
N HIS A 99 17.26 36.53 6.99
CA HIS A 99 17.59 35.14 6.67
C HIS A 99 16.45 34.14 6.97
N TYR A 100 15.58 34.45 7.93
CA TYR A 100 14.37 33.69 8.27
C TYR A 100 13.21 34.05 7.34
N ASN A 101 13.10 35.29 6.85
CA ASN A 101 12.16 35.65 5.79
C ASN A 101 12.55 35.04 4.45
N ASN A 102 13.85 34.95 4.10
CA ASN A 102 14.26 34.29 2.85
C ASN A 102 14.07 32.76 2.88
N HIS A 103 14.17 32.10 4.05
CA HIS A 103 13.90 30.65 4.13
C HIS A 103 12.41 30.33 4.30
N ASN A 104 11.59 31.28 4.77
CA ASN A 104 10.14 31.14 4.81
C ASN A 104 9.43 31.58 3.51
N GLN A 105 10.12 32.28 2.60
CA GLN A 105 9.57 32.65 1.29
C GLN A 105 9.47 31.47 0.30
N GLU A 106 9.88 30.26 0.71
CA GLU A 106 9.60 29.01 -0.01
C GLU A 106 8.88 27.94 0.83
N SER A 107 8.37 28.31 2.02
CA SER A 107 7.51 27.44 2.82
C SER A 107 6.04 27.51 2.39
N SER A 108 5.80 27.79 1.10
CA SER A 108 4.45 27.81 0.55
C SER A 108 3.79 26.48 0.93
N PHE A 109 2.56 26.55 1.45
CA PHE A 109 1.74 25.36 1.68
C PHE A 109 1.78 24.42 0.47
N LEU A 110 1.84 25.02 -0.73
CA LEU A 110 2.02 24.35 -2.03
C LEU A 110 3.35 23.59 -2.16
N GLY A 111 4.47 24.10 -1.65
CA GLY A 111 5.76 23.41 -1.60
C GLY A 111 5.70 22.17 -0.72
N ARG A 112 5.15 22.29 0.50
CA ARG A 112 4.95 21.13 1.39
C ARG A 112 3.96 20.11 0.83
N LEU A 113 2.91 20.56 0.15
CA LEU A 113 2.00 19.67 -0.56
C LEU A 113 2.74 18.94 -1.68
N ARG A 114 3.45 19.67 -2.55
CA ARG A 114 4.24 19.10 -3.65
C ARG A 114 5.19 18.03 -3.15
N ASP A 115 5.92 18.30 -2.08
CA ASP A 115 6.91 17.36 -1.52
C ASP A 115 6.22 16.10 -0.96
N ARG A 116 5.03 16.24 -0.37
CA ARG A 116 4.22 15.09 0.07
C ARG A 116 3.68 14.27 -1.10
N PHE A 117 3.36 14.93 -2.22
CA PHE A 117 2.87 14.28 -3.44
C PHE A 117 4.00 13.68 -4.31
N SER A 118 5.24 14.14 -4.16
CA SER A 118 6.39 13.63 -4.91
C SER A 118 7.07 12.44 -4.22
N ASN A 119 7.00 12.35 -2.89
CA ASN A 119 7.60 11.25 -2.14
C ASN A 119 7.00 9.89 -2.52
N THR A 120 7.89 8.96 -2.84
CA THR A 120 7.56 7.59 -3.24
C THR A 120 7.84 6.65 -2.07
N TYR A 121 6.96 5.67 -1.87
CA TYR A 121 6.99 4.70 -0.78
C TYR A 121 7.03 3.29 -1.37
N GLU A 122 8.07 2.51 -1.05
CA GLU A 122 8.21 1.12 -1.51
C GLU A 122 7.45 0.15 -0.57
N ASP A 123 7.58 0.30 0.75
CA ASP A 123 6.96 -0.60 1.74
C ASP A 123 5.41 -0.55 1.81
N ASN A 124 4.76 0.42 1.14
CA ASN A 124 3.31 0.63 1.23
C ASN A 124 2.50 0.03 0.07
N THR A 125 3.15 -0.61 -0.90
CA THR A 125 2.49 -1.21 -2.07
C THR A 125 1.53 -2.33 -1.66
N GLY A 126 1.99 -3.28 -0.84
CA GLY A 126 1.19 -4.42 -0.38
C GLY A 126 -0.06 -4.00 0.40
N ARG A 127 0.02 -2.93 1.21
CA ARG A 127 -1.16 -2.39 1.92
C ARG A 127 -2.19 -1.79 0.97
N THR A 128 -1.72 -1.17 -0.11
CA THR A 128 -2.58 -0.58 -1.13
C THR A 128 -3.30 -1.68 -1.91
N MET A 129 -2.58 -2.72 -2.33
CA MET A 129 -3.19 -3.88 -3.00
C MET A 129 -4.19 -4.60 -2.10
N ALA A 130 -3.85 -4.81 -0.82
CA ALA A 130 -4.76 -5.44 0.14
C ALA A 130 -6.05 -4.62 0.39
N LEU A 131 -5.95 -3.28 0.38
CA LEU A 131 -7.14 -2.42 0.45
C LEU A 131 -8.01 -2.61 -0.80
N THR A 132 -7.40 -2.61 -1.98
CA THR A 132 -8.12 -2.82 -3.24
C THR A 132 -8.83 -4.17 -3.25
N ASP A 133 -8.13 -5.26 -2.91
CA ASP A 133 -8.71 -6.61 -2.82
C ASP A 133 -9.87 -6.68 -1.81
N GLY A 134 -9.70 -6.04 -0.65
CA GLY A 134 -10.74 -5.98 0.38
C GLY A 134 -12.01 -5.26 -0.09
N ILE A 135 -11.88 -4.14 -0.81
CA ILE A 135 -13.03 -3.40 -1.34
C ILE A 135 -13.70 -4.19 -2.47
N PHE A 136 -12.94 -4.79 -3.39
CA PHE A 136 -13.52 -5.64 -4.44
C PHE A 136 -14.29 -6.83 -3.86
N GLY A 137 -13.73 -7.52 -2.87
CA GLY A 137 -14.42 -8.59 -2.16
C GLY A 137 -15.72 -8.11 -1.52
N MET A 138 -15.69 -6.98 -0.81
CA MET A 138 -16.90 -6.37 -0.23
C MET A 138 -17.95 -6.07 -1.31
N VAL A 139 -17.56 -5.39 -2.39
CA VAL A 139 -18.48 -5.02 -3.49
C VAL A 139 -19.12 -6.24 -4.13
N MET A 140 -18.34 -7.28 -4.43
CA MET A 140 -18.86 -8.53 -5.00
C MET A 140 -19.85 -9.21 -4.07
N THR A 141 -19.62 -9.18 -2.76
CA THR A 141 -20.59 -9.73 -1.78
C THR A 141 -21.85 -8.88 -1.66
N LEU A 142 -21.74 -7.55 -1.71
CA LEU A 142 -22.87 -6.62 -1.63
C LEU A 142 -23.83 -6.72 -2.82
N LEU A 143 -23.34 -7.15 -3.98
CA LEU A 143 -24.18 -7.36 -5.15
C LEU A 143 -25.30 -8.38 -4.89
N ALA A 144 -25.02 -9.44 -4.13
CA ALA A 144 -26.05 -10.42 -3.75
C ALA A 144 -27.20 -9.80 -2.93
N PHE A 145 -26.91 -8.75 -2.15
CA PHE A 145 -27.91 -8.04 -1.34
C PHE A 145 -28.77 -7.06 -2.15
N SER A 146 -28.48 -6.87 -3.44
CA SER A 146 -29.29 -6.03 -4.32
C SER A 146 -30.58 -6.74 -4.78
N ILE A 147 -30.67 -8.06 -4.56
CA ILE A 147 -31.86 -8.87 -4.86
C ILE A 147 -32.90 -8.62 -3.75
N LYS A 148 -34.06 -8.07 -4.12
CA LYS A 148 -35.15 -7.81 -3.19
C LYS A 148 -36.08 -9.00 -3.05
N LEU A 149 -36.36 -9.36 -1.81
CA LEU A 149 -37.43 -10.29 -1.44
C LEU A 149 -38.77 -9.53 -1.41
N PRO A 150 -39.91 -10.23 -1.53
CA PRO A 150 -41.21 -9.57 -1.53
C PRO A 150 -41.53 -9.08 -0.11
N ASP A 151 -42.07 -7.86 -0.01
CA ASP A 151 -42.42 -7.24 1.29
C ASP A 151 -43.61 -7.95 1.99
N VAL A 152 -44.41 -8.69 1.22
CA VAL A 152 -45.60 -9.40 1.70
C VAL A 152 -45.36 -10.92 1.64
N PRO A 153 -45.74 -11.68 2.69
CA PRO A 153 -45.60 -13.13 2.68
C PRO A 153 -46.41 -13.77 1.55
N LEU A 154 -45.72 -14.58 0.75
CA LEU A 154 -46.33 -15.39 -0.30
C LEU A 154 -47.19 -16.48 0.35
N ARG A 155 -48.45 -16.63 -0.10
CA ARG A 155 -49.45 -17.49 0.55
C ARG A 155 -49.66 -18.82 -0.15
N THR A 156 -49.25 -18.94 -1.42
CA THR A 156 -49.41 -20.16 -2.21
C THR A 156 -48.14 -20.52 -2.99
N VAL A 157 -48.03 -21.80 -3.39
CA VAL A 157 -46.93 -22.28 -4.25
C VAL A 157 -46.96 -21.60 -5.62
N ALA A 158 -48.16 -21.27 -6.13
CA ALA A 158 -48.32 -20.55 -7.39
C ALA A 158 -47.74 -19.13 -7.28
N ASP A 159 -48.04 -18.40 -6.21
CA ASP A 159 -47.50 -17.06 -5.96
C ASP A 159 -45.96 -17.09 -5.85
N PHE A 160 -45.42 -18.11 -5.19
CA PHE A 160 -43.96 -18.30 -5.09
C PHE A 160 -43.31 -18.59 -6.43
N THR A 161 -43.94 -19.40 -7.28
CA THR A 161 -43.41 -19.71 -8.61
C THR A 161 -43.40 -18.47 -9.52
N ILE A 162 -44.49 -17.68 -9.50
CA ILE A 162 -44.58 -16.43 -10.24
C ILE A 162 -43.52 -15.43 -9.76
N PHE A 163 -43.36 -15.30 -8.44
CA PHE A 163 -42.33 -14.45 -7.85
C PHE A 163 -40.92 -14.84 -8.31
N LEU A 164 -40.58 -16.14 -8.28
CA LEU A 164 -39.27 -16.61 -8.75
C LEU A 164 -39.01 -16.27 -10.22
N GLN A 165 -40.02 -16.40 -11.08
CA GLN A 165 -39.89 -16.04 -12.50
C GLN A 165 -39.65 -14.53 -12.67
N GLN A 166 -40.33 -13.70 -11.88
CA GLN A 166 -40.15 -12.24 -11.88
C GLN A 166 -38.80 -11.82 -11.29
N LEU A 167 -38.17 -12.66 -10.47
CA LEU A 167 -36.86 -12.39 -9.86
C LEU A 167 -35.69 -12.67 -10.81
N LEU A 168 -35.87 -13.52 -11.83
CA LEU A 168 -34.80 -13.92 -12.76
C LEU A 168 -34.07 -12.74 -13.42
N PRO A 169 -34.75 -11.69 -13.93
CA PRO A 169 -34.05 -10.53 -14.49
C PRO A 169 -33.17 -9.81 -13.47
N SER A 170 -33.64 -9.67 -12.22
CA SER A 170 -32.88 -9.05 -11.13
C SER A 170 -31.63 -9.86 -10.79
N ILE A 171 -31.76 -11.20 -10.74
CA ILE A 171 -30.61 -12.11 -10.57
C ILE A 171 -29.62 -11.94 -11.74
N GLY A 172 -30.13 -11.87 -12.98
CA GLY A 172 -29.32 -11.62 -14.16
C GLY A 172 -28.49 -10.33 -14.05
N MET A 173 -29.11 -9.24 -13.58
CA MET A 173 -28.41 -7.96 -13.37
C MET A 173 -27.33 -8.03 -12.30
N VAL A 174 -27.57 -8.76 -11.21
CA VAL A 174 -26.58 -9.00 -10.17
C VAL A 174 -25.40 -9.82 -10.69
N LEU A 175 -25.67 -10.86 -11.48
CA LEU A 175 -24.61 -11.68 -12.10
C LEU A 175 -23.78 -10.90 -13.12
N ILE A 176 -24.42 -10.09 -13.97
CA ILE A 176 -23.73 -9.19 -14.91
C ILE A 176 -22.81 -8.25 -14.16
N SER A 177 -23.30 -7.63 -13.09
CA SER A 177 -22.54 -6.67 -12.31
C SER A 177 -21.39 -7.33 -11.54
N PHE A 178 -21.59 -8.58 -11.10
CA PHE A 178 -20.54 -9.39 -10.49
C PHE A 178 -19.43 -9.67 -11.50
N ILE A 179 -19.79 -10.09 -12.72
CA ILE A 179 -18.86 -10.35 -13.82
C ILE A 179 -18.05 -9.09 -14.16
N ILE A 180 -18.71 -7.93 -14.24
CA ILE A 180 -18.04 -6.66 -14.53
C ILE A 180 -17.07 -6.30 -13.39
N ALA A 181 -17.52 -6.37 -12.14
CA ALA A 181 -16.66 -6.09 -10.98
C ALA A 181 -15.48 -7.05 -10.88
N SER A 182 -15.68 -8.35 -11.11
CA SER A 182 -14.61 -9.35 -11.12
C SER A 182 -13.64 -9.14 -12.27
N SER A 183 -14.11 -8.68 -13.43
CA SER A 183 -13.25 -8.33 -14.55
C SER A 183 -12.34 -7.15 -14.21
N PHE A 184 -12.89 -6.07 -13.62
CA PHE A 184 -12.06 -4.96 -13.12
C PHE A 184 -11.03 -5.42 -12.10
N TRP A 185 -11.41 -6.32 -11.19
CA TRP A 185 -10.49 -6.91 -10.22
C TRP A 185 -9.38 -7.70 -10.90
N LEU A 186 -9.69 -8.55 -11.88
CA LEU A 186 -8.70 -9.31 -12.65
C LEU A 186 -7.69 -8.38 -13.34
N PHE A 187 -8.17 -7.36 -14.07
CA PHE A 187 -7.29 -6.37 -14.71
C PHE A 187 -6.43 -5.60 -13.70
N HIS A 188 -7.00 -5.23 -12.55
CA HIS A 188 -6.23 -4.59 -11.50
C HIS A 188 -5.15 -5.51 -10.94
N HIS A 189 -5.51 -6.76 -10.61
CA HIS A 189 -4.60 -7.76 -10.05
C HIS A 189 -3.47 -8.09 -11.02
N GLU A 190 -3.77 -8.19 -12.31
CA GLU A 190 -2.81 -8.55 -13.34
C GLU A 190 -1.87 -7.39 -13.70
N PHE A 191 -2.42 -6.20 -13.96
CA PHE A 191 -1.69 -5.09 -14.57
C PHE A 191 -1.25 -3.99 -13.60
N ILE A 192 -1.78 -3.94 -12.38
CA ILE A 192 -1.41 -2.94 -11.36
C ILE A 192 -0.50 -3.58 -10.30
N LYS A 193 0.58 -4.21 -10.76
CA LYS A 193 1.65 -4.77 -9.90
C LYS A 193 2.70 -3.70 -9.62
N VAL A 194 2.40 -2.77 -8.72
CA VAL A 194 3.28 -1.63 -8.43
C VAL A 194 4.36 -1.96 -7.40
N ASN A 195 5.61 -1.58 -7.70
CA ASN A 195 6.74 -1.68 -6.76
C ASN A 195 6.92 -0.42 -5.90
N LYS A 196 6.25 0.66 -6.30
CA LYS A 196 6.37 2.00 -5.74
C LYS A 196 5.00 2.68 -5.78
N VAL A 197 4.66 3.41 -4.74
CA VAL A 197 3.46 4.25 -4.72
C VAL A 197 3.79 5.65 -4.22
N ASN A 198 3.03 6.65 -4.66
CA ASN A 198 3.08 8.00 -4.12
C ASN A 198 1.66 8.50 -3.83
N ALA A 199 1.52 9.65 -3.18
CA ALA A 199 0.20 10.14 -2.79
C ALA A 199 -0.78 10.34 -3.97
N PRO A 200 -0.39 10.88 -5.14
CA PRO A 200 -1.30 10.99 -6.28
C PRO A 200 -1.81 9.63 -6.78
N PHE A 201 -0.95 8.62 -6.87
CA PHE A 201 -1.39 7.27 -7.24
C PHE A 201 -2.40 6.71 -6.24
N LEU A 202 -2.18 6.91 -4.93
CA LEU A 202 -3.12 6.48 -3.89
C LEU A 202 -4.49 7.16 -4.06
N TRP A 203 -4.53 8.45 -4.38
CA TRP A 203 -5.79 9.16 -4.64
C TRP A 203 -6.49 8.67 -5.91
N LEU A 204 -5.74 8.35 -6.97
CA LEU A 204 -6.30 7.74 -8.18
C LEU A 204 -6.89 6.36 -7.89
N ASN A 205 -6.18 5.54 -7.10
CA ASN A 205 -6.68 4.25 -6.65
C ASN A 205 -7.95 4.40 -5.80
N LEU A 206 -7.98 5.34 -4.84
CA LEU A 206 -9.18 5.62 -4.06
C LEU A 206 -10.35 6.12 -4.92
N GLY A 207 -10.09 6.96 -5.92
CA GLY A 207 -11.10 7.42 -6.88
C GLY A 207 -11.67 6.27 -7.70
N PHE A 208 -10.82 5.37 -8.18
CA PHE A 208 -11.23 4.12 -8.82
C PHE A 208 -12.08 3.25 -7.88
N LEU A 209 -11.61 2.99 -6.66
CA LEU A 209 -12.34 2.18 -5.68
C LEU A 209 -13.69 2.81 -5.29
N ALA A 210 -13.81 4.14 -5.29
CA ALA A 210 -15.08 4.81 -5.08
C ALA A 210 -16.08 4.50 -6.21
N THR A 211 -15.64 4.49 -7.47
CA THR A 211 -16.50 4.10 -8.60
C THR A 211 -16.92 2.63 -8.52
N ILE A 212 -15.98 1.72 -8.19
CA ILE A 212 -16.28 0.30 -7.98
C ILE A 212 -17.26 0.09 -6.83
N SER A 213 -17.10 0.82 -5.73
CA SER A 213 -18.01 0.77 -4.56
C SER A 213 -19.43 1.24 -4.88
N PHE A 214 -19.61 1.99 -5.97
CA PHE A 214 -20.91 2.46 -6.42
C PHE A 214 -21.65 1.45 -7.31
N ILE A 215 -20.96 0.42 -7.83
CA ILE A 215 -21.55 -0.61 -8.72
C ILE A 215 -22.79 -1.27 -8.09
N PRO A 216 -22.80 -1.69 -6.80
CA PRO A 216 -24.00 -2.30 -6.21
C PRO A 216 -25.21 -1.36 -6.22
N PHE A 217 -24.98 -0.07 -5.96
CA PHE A 217 -26.04 0.92 -6.03
C PHE A 217 -26.60 1.05 -7.45
N SER A 218 -25.75 1.25 -8.46
CA SER A 218 -26.23 1.38 -9.84
C SER A 218 -26.88 0.10 -10.36
N THR A 219 -26.42 -1.07 -9.90
CA THR A 219 -27.03 -2.38 -10.18
C THR A 219 -28.45 -2.45 -9.61
N SER A 220 -28.64 -2.01 -8.36
CA SER A 220 -29.97 -1.95 -7.76
C SER A 220 -30.88 -0.97 -8.52
N VAL A 221 -30.36 0.17 -8.98
CA VAL A 221 -31.12 1.13 -9.78
C VAL A 221 -31.62 0.48 -11.07
N ILE A 222 -30.76 -0.15 -11.86
CA ILE A 222 -31.18 -0.77 -13.12
C ILE A 222 -32.06 -2.02 -12.89
N ALA A 223 -31.81 -2.81 -11.85
CA ALA A 223 -32.63 -3.97 -11.54
C ALA A 223 -34.07 -3.62 -11.12
N ASN A 224 -34.27 -2.45 -10.49
CA ASN A 224 -35.59 -2.01 -10.03
C ASN A 224 -36.27 -1.02 -10.99
N TYR A 225 -35.49 -0.26 -11.77
CA TYR A 225 -35.96 0.84 -12.59
C TYR A 225 -35.50 0.74 -14.06
N GLY A 226 -35.01 -0.41 -14.51
CA GLY A 226 -34.53 -0.63 -15.89
C GLY A 226 -35.61 -0.45 -16.97
N ALA A 227 -36.89 -0.46 -16.60
CA ALA A 227 -37.97 -0.05 -17.51
C ALA A 227 -37.91 1.45 -17.89
N PHE A 228 -37.19 2.27 -17.10
CA PHE A 228 -36.95 3.67 -17.38
C PHE A 228 -35.52 3.85 -17.91
N ALA A 229 -35.37 4.59 -19.00
CA ALA A 229 -34.06 4.89 -19.61
C ALA A 229 -33.03 5.48 -18.61
N LEU A 230 -33.50 6.16 -17.57
CA LEU A 230 -32.64 6.74 -16.55
C LEU A 230 -31.89 5.68 -15.71
N GLY A 231 -32.47 4.48 -15.55
CA GLY A 231 -31.82 3.38 -14.83
C GLY A 231 -30.58 2.86 -15.54
N ASP A 232 -30.69 2.64 -16.85
CA ASP A 232 -29.56 2.28 -17.72
C ASP A 232 -28.49 3.37 -17.74
N VAL A 233 -28.88 4.63 -17.92
CA VAL A 233 -27.92 5.76 -17.91
C VAL A 233 -27.09 5.82 -16.63
N VAL A 234 -27.70 5.61 -15.45
CA VAL A 234 -26.96 5.60 -14.17
C VAL A 234 -25.95 4.45 -14.12
N PHE A 235 -26.33 3.27 -14.61
CA PHE A 235 -25.44 2.11 -14.68
C PHE A 235 -24.29 2.36 -15.67
N GLY A 236 -24.60 2.78 -16.89
CA GLY A 236 -23.60 3.08 -17.93
C GLY A 236 -22.61 4.17 -17.50
N ILE A 237 -23.07 5.25 -16.85
CA ILE A 237 -22.19 6.30 -16.30
C ILE A 237 -21.24 5.73 -15.26
N ASN A 238 -21.71 4.85 -14.37
CA ASN A 238 -20.85 4.23 -13.37
C ASN A 238 -19.76 3.37 -14.02
N ILE A 239 -20.14 2.51 -14.98
CA ILE A 239 -19.17 1.69 -15.70
C ILE A 239 -18.16 2.57 -16.45
N ALA A 240 -18.61 3.61 -17.15
CA ALA A 240 -17.73 4.55 -17.83
C ALA A 240 -16.78 5.28 -16.86
N ALA A 241 -17.26 5.72 -15.70
CA ALA A 241 -16.44 6.33 -14.67
C ALA A 241 -15.37 5.36 -14.13
N SER A 242 -15.74 4.10 -13.93
CA SER A 242 -14.82 3.04 -13.51
C SER A 242 -13.72 2.78 -14.55
N ILE A 243 -14.08 2.74 -15.83
CA ILE A 243 -13.13 2.62 -16.95
C ILE A 243 -12.15 3.81 -16.97
N ILE A 244 -12.68 5.03 -16.90
CA ILE A 244 -11.88 6.26 -16.95
C ILE A 244 -10.90 6.31 -15.76
N MET A 245 -11.39 6.04 -14.55
CA MET A 245 -10.55 6.04 -13.35
C MET A 245 -9.47 4.97 -13.40
N PHE A 246 -9.79 3.77 -13.89
CA PHE A 246 -8.79 2.72 -14.10
C PHE A 246 -7.70 3.16 -15.07
N LEU A 247 -8.07 3.71 -16.23
CA LEU A 247 -7.11 4.15 -17.26
C LEU A 247 -6.24 5.32 -16.77
N LEU A 248 -6.81 6.28 -16.04
CA LEU A 248 -6.05 7.37 -15.43
C LEU A 248 -5.03 6.85 -14.41
N MET A 249 -5.43 5.92 -13.56
CA MET A 249 -4.55 5.29 -12.58
C MET A 249 -3.43 4.50 -13.26
N PHE A 250 -3.77 3.66 -14.24
CA PHE A 250 -2.81 2.86 -15.00
C PHE A 250 -1.79 3.75 -15.73
N GLU A 251 -2.26 4.75 -16.47
CA GLU A 251 -1.39 5.65 -17.23
C GLU A 251 -0.47 6.44 -16.32
N TYR A 252 -0.97 6.90 -15.17
CA TYR A 252 -0.16 7.56 -14.17
C TYR A 252 0.95 6.64 -13.65
N ALA A 253 0.60 5.42 -13.24
CA ALA A 253 1.54 4.45 -12.69
C ALA A 253 2.59 4.03 -13.73
N ALA A 254 2.18 3.81 -14.98
CA ALA A 254 3.08 3.47 -16.07
C ALA A 254 4.03 4.63 -16.40
N ASN A 255 3.56 5.87 -16.45
CA ASN A 255 4.40 7.05 -16.72
C ASN A 255 5.39 7.36 -15.59
N LYS A 256 5.07 6.98 -14.35
CA LYS A 256 5.98 7.09 -13.21
C LYS A 256 6.92 5.90 -13.04
N GLY A 257 6.80 4.88 -13.89
CA GLY A 257 7.61 3.66 -13.78
C GLY A 257 7.32 2.88 -12.49
N PHE A 258 6.10 2.96 -11.97
CA PHE A 258 5.70 2.23 -10.77
C PHE A 258 5.38 0.76 -11.07
N ILE A 259 4.93 0.48 -12.29
CA ILE A 259 4.68 -0.87 -12.79
C ILE A 259 5.95 -1.31 -13.53
N PRO A 260 6.59 -2.41 -13.13
CA PRO A 260 7.75 -2.95 -13.83
C PRO A 260 7.34 -3.45 -15.24
N ASP A 261 8.27 -3.39 -16.19
CA ASP A 261 8.17 -4.04 -17.50
C ASP A 261 6.99 -3.60 -18.41
N VAL A 262 6.40 -2.42 -18.16
CA VAL A 262 5.37 -1.86 -19.06
C VAL A 262 6.00 -1.35 -20.36
N ASN A 263 5.88 -2.15 -21.42
CA ASN A 263 6.24 -1.75 -22.77
C ASN A 263 5.07 -1.03 -23.50
N LYS A 264 5.34 -0.48 -24.69
CA LYS A 264 4.31 0.20 -25.49
C LYS A 264 3.19 -0.74 -25.94
N GLY A 265 3.48 -2.01 -26.19
CA GLY A 265 2.51 -3.03 -26.55
C GLY A 265 1.52 -3.33 -25.42
N HIS A 266 2.01 -3.47 -24.18
CA HIS A 266 1.20 -3.63 -22.97
C HIS A 266 0.24 -2.44 -22.79
N LYS A 267 0.77 -1.21 -22.89
CA LYS A 267 -0.09 -0.01 -22.84
C LYS A 267 -1.17 -0.05 -23.92
N PHE A 268 -0.78 -0.31 -25.17
CA PHE A 268 -1.73 -0.38 -26.27
C PHE A 268 -2.81 -1.45 -26.05
N TYR A 269 -2.43 -2.64 -25.58
CA TYR A 269 -3.36 -3.71 -25.23
C TYR A 269 -4.38 -3.22 -24.20
N ILE A 270 -3.94 -2.71 -23.05
CA ILE A 270 -4.82 -2.29 -21.95
C ILE A 270 -5.76 -1.17 -22.42
N PHE A 271 -5.23 -0.11 -23.02
CA PHE A 271 -6.05 1.00 -23.51
C PHE A 271 -7.07 0.53 -24.54
N ASN A 272 -6.66 -0.30 -25.51
CA ASN A 272 -7.56 -0.83 -26.51
C ASN A 272 -8.58 -1.81 -25.90
N THR A 273 -8.30 -2.48 -24.77
CA THR A 273 -9.25 -3.36 -24.08
C THR A 273 -10.37 -2.54 -23.48
N PHE A 274 -10.00 -1.57 -22.67
CA PHE A 274 -10.95 -0.69 -22.00
C PHE A 274 -11.70 0.22 -22.98
N TYR A 275 -11.08 0.62 -24.10
CA TYR A 275 -11.78 1.35 -25.15
C TYR A 275 -12.86 0.50 -25.83
N ILE A 276 -12.54 -0.77 -26.16
CA ILE A 276 -13.54 -1.70 -26.68
C ILE A 276 -14.65 -1.95 -25.65
N MET A 277 -14.33 -2.13 -24.36
CA MET A 277 -15.35 -2.24 -23.31
C MET A 277 -16.26 -1.03 -23.24
N MET A 278 -15.69 0.17 -23.35
CA MET A 278 -16.46 1.42 -23.33
C MET A 278 -17.39 1.51 -24.54
N LEU A 279 -16.89 1.23 -25.75
CA LEU A 279 -17.72 1.19 -26.95
C LEU A 279 -18.78 0.10 -26.88
N PHE A 280 -18.45 -1.07 -26.34
CA PHE A 280 -19.39 -2.17 -26.14
C PHE A 280 -20.49 -1.80 -25.14
N THR A 281 -20.13 -1.12 -24.05
CA THR A 281 -21.09 -0.58 -23.07
C THR A 281 -22.03 0.43 -23.72
N VAL A 282 -21.49 1.40 -24.47
CA VAL A 282 -22.30 2.40 -25.20
C VAL A 282 -23.20 1.72 -26.23
N LEU A 283 -22.67 0.74 -26.97
CA LEU A 283 -23.44 -0.03 -27.94
C LEU A 283 -24.62 -0.76 -27.28
N ILE A 284 -24.38 -1.43 -26.14
CA ILE A 284 -25.43 -2.12 -25.39
C ILE A 284 -26.49 -1.13 -24.93
N SER A 285 -26.13 -0.02 -24.29
CA SER A 285 -27.10 0.99 -23.84
C SER A 285 -27.92 1.57 -25.00
N VAL A 286 -27.30 1.78 -26.17
CA VAL A 286 -28.02 2.24 -27.37
C VAL A 286 -29.00 1.17 -27.89
N LEU A 287 -28.59 -0.09 -27.94
CA LEU A 287 -29.45 -1.21 -28.37
C LEU A 287 -30.59 -1.48 -27.37
N GLU A 288 -30.30 -1.32 -26.08
CA GLU A 288 -31.28 -1.41 -25.00
C GLU A 288 -32.40 -0.38 -25.18
N PHE A 289 -31.99 0.87 -25.41
CA PHE A 289 -32.90 2.00 -25.61
C PHE A 289 -33.69 1.92 -26.92
N LEU A 290 -33.06 1.51 -28.03
CA LEU A 290 -33.69 1.55 -29.36
C LEU A 290 -34.43 0.28 -29.76
N VAL A 291 -34.03 -0.88 -29.22
CA VAL A 291 -34.50 -2.19 -29.73
C VAL A 291 -35.17 -3.03 -28.65
N SER A 292 -34.47 -3.36 -27.57
CA SER A 292 -35.02 -4.24 -26.52
C SER A 292 -34.20 -4.20 -25.23
N PRO A 293 -34.83 -4.24 -24.04
CA PRO A 293 -34.13 -4.38 -22.75
C PRO A 293 -33.21 -5.61 -22.66
N ASN A 294 -33.44 -6.64 -23.49
CA ASN A 294 -32.67 -7.89 -23.44
C ASN A 294 -31.23 -7.76 -23.94
N PHE A 295 -30.86 -6.66 -24.59
CA PHE A 295 -29.47 -6.45 -25.05
C PHE A 295 -28.48 -6.33 -23.90
N ILE A 296 -28.95 -6.01 -22.68
CA ILE A 296 -28.09 -5.97 -21.49
C ILE A 296 -27.42 -7.31 -21.18
N TYR A 297 -28.04 -8.42 -21.55
CA TYR A 297 -27.47 -9.75 -21.36
C TYR A 297 -26.22 -10.01 -22.22
N LEU A 298 -25.93 -9.15 -23.21
CA LEU A 298 -24.65 -9.22 -23.93
C LEU A 298 -23.43 -8.95 -23.03
N PHE A 299 -23.62 -8.32 -21.86
CA PHE A 299 -22.54 -8.22 -20.88
C PHE A 299 -22.04 -9.59 -20.37
N PHE A 300 -22.82 -10.68 -20.50
CA PHE A 300 -22.30 -12.03 -20.23
C PHE A 300 -21.17 -12.46 -21.16
N LEU A 301 -21.02 -11.81 -22.32
CA LEU A 301 -19.91 -12.09 -23.24
C LEU A 301 -18.61 -11.41 -22.82
N VAL A 302 -18.63 -10.50 -21.85
CA VAL A 302 -17.44 -9.75 -21.41
C VAL A 302 -16.27 -10.66 -21.02
N PRO A 303 -16.43 -11.71 -20.19
CA PRO A 303 -15.35 -12.66 -19.87
C PRO A 303 -14.84 -13.41 -21.10
N VAL A 304 -15.72 -13.76 -22.04
CA VAL A 304 -15.35 -14.48 -23.27
C VAL A 304 -14.52 -13.57 -24.16
N ILE A 305 -14.96 -12.32 -24.36
CA ILE A 305 -14.22 -11.32 -25.12
C ILE A 305 -12.85 -11.09 -24.49
N PHE A 306 -12.75 -11.03 -23.16
CA PHE A 306 -11.46 -10.87 -22.50
C PHE A 306 -10.56 -12.07 -22.67
N THR A 307 -11.01 -13.27 -22.32
CA THR A 307 -10.20 -14.49 -22.42
C THR A 307 -9.67 -14.71 -23.84
N LEU A 308 -10.50 -14.51 -24.87
CA LEU A 308 -10.05 -14.59 -26.27
C LEU A 308 -8.99 -13.55 -26.62
N ARG A 309 -9.14 -12.34 -26.07
CA ARG A 309 -8.21 -11.25 -26.33
C ARG A 309 -6.88 -11.44 -25.59
N ASP A 310 -6.94 -12.03 -24.41
CA ASP A 310 -5.79 -12.31 -23.55
C ASP A 310 -4.92 -13.42 -24.15
N ILE A 311 -5.54 -14.54 -24.56
CA ILE A 311 -4.86 -15.60 -25.33
C ILE A 311 -4.16 -15.02 -26.56
N ARG A 312 -4.86 -14.15 -27.30
CA ARG A 312 -4.29 -13.50 -28.48
C ARG A 312 -3.13 -12.57 -28.13
N TYR A 313 -3.13 -11.97 -26.95
CA TYR A 313 -2.06 -11.10 -26.52
C TYR A 313 -0.79 -11.89 -26.20
N GLU A 314 -0.93 -12.99 -25.43
CA GLU A 314 0.16 -13.91 -25.09
C GLU A 314 0.84 -14.46 -26.37
N ASP A 315 0.04 -14.95 -27.33
CA ASP A 315 0.53 -15.48 -28.63
C ASP A 315 1.37 -14.48 -29.45
N ASN A 316 1.17 -13.17 -29.26
CA ASN A 316 1.90 -12.13 -29.99
C ASN A 316 3.15 -11.63 -29.25
N THR A 317 3.35 -12.05 -28.00
CA THR A 317 4.48 -11.64 -27.15
C THR A 317 5.55 -12.70 -26.97
N ASP A 318 5.24 -13.97 -27.27
CA ASP A 318 6.19 -15.09 -27.34
C ASP A 318 6.87 -15.21 -28.72
#